data_AF-A0A418SZM4-F1
#
_entry.id   AF-A0A418SZM4-F1
#
_cell.length_a   1.000
_cell.length_b   1.000
_cell.length_c   1.000
_cell.angle_alpha   90.00
_cell.angle_beta   90.00
_cell.angle_gamma   90.00
#
_symmetry.space_group_name_H-M   'P 1'
#
loop_
_entity.id
_entity.type
_entity.pdbx_description
1 polymer ?
#
loop_
_entity_poly.entity_id
_entity_poly.type
_entity_poly.pdbx_seq_one_letter_code
_entity_poly.pdbx_strand_id
1 'polypeptide(L)'
;MWQGLSVGDYQPTKDRGCDLRYAATDPPACADKNVRGYPWRPSIFMPRWVSRLTRVLTDVRARRLQENSEGDVIAEGAKEGAHPIHEGCGNHDGGAVPYPSARCIERLSASLNARRGFGWSSNPQVAAIAFAAHRRNIDKVAA
;
A
#
# COMPACT_ATOMS: atom_id res chain seq x y z
N MET A 1 -22.15 -5.00 14.74
CA MET A 1 -21.10 -4.62 15.71
C MET A 1 -20.51 -3.30 15.25
N TRP A 2 -20.71 -2.22 16.01
CA TRP A 2 -20.32 -0.86 15.66
C TRP A 2 -18.84 -0.64 15.97
N GLN A 3 -17.97 -0.55 14.97
CA GLN A 3 -16.58 -0.09 15.16
C GLN A 3 -16.53 1.42 15.01
N GLY A 4 -16.88 2.13 16.09
CA GLY A 4 -16.50 3.53 16.24
C GLY A 4 -15.01 3.59 16.59
N LEU A 5 -14.23 4.37 15.84
CA LEU A 5 -12.83 4.65 16.18
C LEU A 5 -12.75 6.09 16.68
N SER A 6 -12.18 6.33 17.87
CA SER A 6 -11.82 7.67 18.32
C SER A 6 -10.68 8.27 17.49
N VAL A 7 -10.51 9.58 17.65
CA VAL A 7 -9.48 10.39 17.00
C VAL A 7 -8.09 9.82 17.32
N GLY A 8 -7.40 9.31 16.30
CA GLY A 8 -6.01 8.85 16.40
C GLY A 8 -5.80 7.43 16.94
N ASP A 9 -6.87 6.70 17.25
CA ASP A 9 -6.76 5.30 17.70
C ASP A 9 -6.65 4.33 16.52
N TYR A 10 -5.77 3.34 16.68
CA TYR A 10 -5.60 2.26 15.70
C TYR A 10 -6.53 1.07 15.99
N GLN A 11 -6.96 0.91 17.24
CA GLN A 11 -7.90 -0.12 17.68
C GLN A 11 -9.30 0.49 17.92
N PRO A 12 -10.39 -0.22 17.58
CA PRO A 12 -11.76 0.24 17.80
C PRO A 12 -11.97 0.57 19.28
N THR A 13 -12.19 1.83 19.56
CA THR A 13 -12.42 2.37 20.89
C THR A 13 -13.53 3.38 20.71
N LYS A 14 -14.72 3.13 21.26
CA LYS A 14 -15.68 4.21 21.51
C LYS A 14 -16.80 3.87 22.47
N ASP A 15 -17.10 4.91 23.22
CA ASP A 15 -18.28 5.23 24.01
C ASP A 15 -19.05 6.48 23.46
N ARG A 16 -18.62 7.12 22.35
CA ARG A 16 -19.35 8.27 21.73
C ARG A 16 -19.39 8.30 20.19
N GLY A 17 -20.50 8.71 19.59
CA GLY A 17 -20.77 8.58 18.14
C GLY A 17 -20.14 9.64 17.22
N CYS A 18 -19.30 9.21 16.27
CA CYS A 18 -19.12 9.86 14.97
C CYS A 18 -18.85 8.76 13.94
N ASP A 19 -19.62 8.71 12.86
CA ASP A 19 -19.58 7.60 11.90
C ASP A 19 -18.73 7.97 10.66
N LEU A 20 -17.40 7.92 10.81
CA LEU A 20 -16.45 8.10 9.72
C LEU A 20 -15.92 6.74 9.29
N ARG A 21 -16.48 6.22 8.20
CA ARG A 21 -16.13 4.91 7.63
C ARG A 21 -15.20 5.07 6.43
N TYR A 22 -14.10 4.35 6.46
CA TYR A 22 -13.15 4.26 5.37
C TYR A 22 -12.88 2.79 5.09
N ALA A 23 -12.81 2.42 3.80
CA ALA A 23 -12.63 1.04 3.38
C ALA A 23 -11.39 0.37 4.03
N ALA A 24 -10.34 1.16 4.32
CA ALA A 24 -9.12 0.64 4.93
C ALA A 24 -9.30 0.07 6.35
N THR A 25 -10.35 0.45 7.08
CA THR A 25 -10.54 0.07 8.49
C THR A 25 -11.93 -0.45 8.83
N ASP A 26 -12.79 -0.63 7.84
CA ASP A 26 -14.18 -1.01 8.04
C ASP A 26 -14.36 -2.51 7.75
N PRO A 27 -14.88 -3.33 8.69
CA PRO A 27 -14.95 -4.79 8.50
C PRO A 27 -15.66 -5.25 7.22
N PRO A 28 -16.81 -4.65 6.80
CA PRO A 28 -17.41 -4.92 5.49
C PRO A 28 -16.78 -4.15 4.31
N ALA A 29 -15.49 -3.81 4.35
CA ALA A 29 -14.77 -3.15 3.25
C ALA A 29 -15.02 -3.77 1.87
N CYS A 30 -15.00 -5.11 1.83
CA CYS A 30 -15.16 -5.91 0.60
C CYS A 30 -16.63 -6.14 0.22
N ALA A 31 -17.59 -5.78 1.08
CA ALA A 31 -19.00 -6.00 0.81
C ALA A 31 -19.52 -4.99 -0.24
N ASP A 32 -20.48 -5.43 -1.06
CA ASP A 32 -21.16 -4.54 -2.00
C ASP A 32 -21.85 -3.37 -1.26
N LYS A 33 -22.04 -2.26 -1.98
CA LYS A 33 -22.66 -1.04 -1.45
C LYS A 33 -24.04 -1.30 -0.83
N ASN A 34 -24.81 -2.21 -1.42
CA ASN A 34 -26.15 -2.54 -0.96
C ASN A 34 -26.14 -3.38 0.32
N VAL A 35 -25.05 -4.13 0.56
CA VAL A 35 -24.86 -4.94 1.78
C VAL A 35 -24.37 -4.06 2.93
N ARG A 36 -23.43 -3.14 2.67
CA ARG A 36 -22.92 -2.22 3.70
C ARG A 36 -23.89 -1.10 4.05
N GLY A 37 -24.69 -0.62 3.08
CA GLY A 37 -25.71 0.41 3.29
C GLY A 37 -25.21 1.86 3.17
N TYR A 38 -23.97 2.09 2.71
CA TYR A 38 -23.38 3.42 2.52
C TYR A 38 -22.30 3.44 1.42
N PRO A 39 -22.06 4.58 0.76
CA PRO A 39 -20.96 4.72 -0.18
C PRO A 39 -19.61 4.89 0.52
N TRP A 40 -18.51 4.56 -0.16
CA TRP A 40 -17.18 4.90 0.33
C TRP A 40 -16.88 6.37 0.09
N ARG A 41 -16.36 7.04 1.12
CA ARG A 41 -15.71 8.33 0.95
C ARG A 41 -14.23 8.09 0.57
N PRO A 42 -13.73 8.62 -0.54
CA PRO A 42 -12.33 8.44 -0.92
C PRO A 42 -11.39 8.94 0.18
N SER A 43 -10.37 8.13 0.53
CA SER A 43 -9.41 8.44 1.59
C SER A 43 -8.55 9.67 1.29
N ILE A 44 -8.51 10.16 0.05
CA ILE A 44 -7.83 11.43 -0.29
C ILE A 44 -8.49 12.65 0.39
N PHE A 45 -9.77 12.53 0.79
CA PHE A 45 -10.50 13.55 1.55
C PHE A 45 -10.51 13.25 3.05
N MET A 46 -9.69 12.32 3.52
CA MET A 46 -9.58 11.95 4.93
C MET A 46 -8.99 13.12 5.73
N PRO A 47 -9.71 13.68 6.73
CA PRO A 47 -9.14 14.71 7.60
C PRO A 47 -7.88 14.21 8.31
N ARG A 48 -6.92 15.10 8.55
CA ARG A 48 -5.66 14.76 9.23
C ARG A 48 -5.87 14.00 10.54
N TRP A 49 -6.83 14.44 11.37
CA TRP A 49 -7.10 13.88 12.70
C TRP A 49 -7.63 12.43 12.69
N VAL A 50 -8.17 11.94 11.56
CA VAL A 50 -8.58 10.52 11.43
C VAL A 50 -7.50 9.63 10.80
N SER A 51 -6.36 10.18 10.35
CA SER A 51 -5.28 9.35 9.79
C SER A 51 -4.78 8.33 10.81
N ARG A 52 -4.48 7.10 10.35
CA ARG A 52 -4.11 5.96 11.20
C ARG A 52 -2.74 5.37 10.89
N LEU A 53 -2.10 5.85 9.83
CA LEU A 53 -0.80 5.41 9.38
C LEU A 53 0.05 6.65 9.13
N THR A 54 1.20 6.69 9.78
CA THR A 54 2.21 7.73 9.59
C THR A 54 3.47 7.08 9.06
N ARG A 55 3.96 7.57 7.91
CA ARG A 55 5.21 7.11 7.31
C ARG A 55 6.25 8.21 7.47
N VAL A 56 7.23 8.00 8.34
CA VAL A 56 8.32 8.95 8.56
C VAL A 56 9.44 8.59 7.60
N LEU A 57 9.84 9.53 6.74
CA LEU A 57 10.95 9.31 5.82
C LEU A 57 12.24 9.11 6.60
N THR A 58 12.95 8.02 6.30
CA THR A 58 14.25 7.72 6.92
C THR A 58 15.40 8.01 5.97
N ASP A 59 15.16 7.97 4.65
CA ASP A 59 16.20 8.14 3.65
C ASP A 59 15.60 8.36 2.24
N VAL A 60 16.30 9.14 1.41
CA VAL A 60 15.93 9.44 0.02
C VAL A 60 17.21 9.43 -0.82
N ARG A 61 17.26 8.56 -1.84
CA ARG A 61 18.44 8.41 -2.71
C ARG A 61 18.04 8.40 -4.18
N ALA A 62 18.89 8.94 -5.04
CA ALA A 62 18.81 8.69 -6.48
C ALA A 62 19.55 7.38 -6.80
N ARG A 63 18.88 6.43 -7.45
CA ARG A 63 19.44 5.12 -7.84
C ARG A 63 19.04 4.75 -9.25
N ARG A 64 19.76 3.84 -9.91
CA ARG A 64 19.29 3.26 -11.17
C ARG A 64 18.19 2.23 -10.89
N LEU A 65 17.21 2.15 -11.79
CA LEU A 65 16.11 1.18 -11.68
C LEU A 65 16.61 -0.27 -11.56
N GLN A 66 17.68 -0.61 -12.29
CA GLN A 66 18.27 -1.95 -12.29
C GLN A 66 19.19 -2.23 -11.08
N GLU A 67 19.48 -1.23 -10.23
CA GLU A 67 20.25 -1.40 -8.98
C GLU A 67 19.36 -1.84 -7.80
N ASN A 68 18.07 -2.10 -8.04
CA ASN A 68 17.14 -2.53 -7.01
C ASN A 68 17.43 -3.98 -6.60
N SER A 69 17.71 -4.20 -5.31
CA SER A 69 18.03 -5.54 -4.79
C SER A 69 16.76 -6.36 -4.53
N GLU A 70 16.87 -7.68 -4.43
CA GLU A 70 15.75 -8.54 -4.04
C GLU A 70 15.13 -8.14 -2.69
N GLY A 71 15.98 -7.76 -1.71
CA GLY A 71 15.50 -7.30 -0.41
C GLY A 71 14.70 -6.00 -0.49
N ASP A 72 15.11 -5.07 -1.34
CA ASP A 72 14.39 -3.83 -1.61
C ASP A 72 13.03 -4.11 -2.28
N VAL A 73 12.98 -5.04 -3.25
CA VAL A 73 11.75 -5.48 -3.91
C VAL A 73 10.73 -6.06 -2.91
N ILE A 74 11.20 -6.90 -1.99
CA ILE A 74 10.38 -7.48 -0.93
C ILE A 74 9.91 -6.39 0.04
N ALA A 75 10.78 -5.45 0.41
CA ALA A 75 10.44 -4.32 1.28
C ALA A 75 9.39 -3.37 0.69
N GLU A 76 9.36 -3.22 -0.65
CA GLU A 76 8.32 -2.47 -1.37
C GLU A 76 6.95 -3.18 -1.37
N GLY A 77 6.92 -4.47 -1.00
CA GLY A 77 5.69 -5.26 -0.84
C GLY A 77 5.48 -6.33 -1.91
N ALA A 78 6.49 -6.65 -2.72
CA ALA A 78 6.43 -7.84 -3.57
C ALA A 78 6.40 -9.10 -2.69
N LYS A 79 5.48 -10.01 -2.96
CA LYS A 79 5.44 -11.33 -2.33
C LYS A 79 6.04 -12.35 -3.29
N GLU A 80 6.86 -13.26 -2.79
CA GLU A 80 7.32 -14.42 -3.56
C GLU A 80 6.09 -15.18 -4.12
N GLY A 81 6.08 -15.44 -5.43
CA GLY A 81 4.99 -16.13 -6.09
C GLY A 81 3.71 -15.31 -6.34
N ALA A 82 3.66 -14.02 -5.97
CA ALA A 82 2.53 -13.16 -6.30
C ALA A 82 2.81 -12.31 -7.54
N HIS A 83 1.94 -12.40 -8.54
CA HIS A 83 2.00 -11.55 -9.71
C HIS A 83 1.66 -10.09 -9.32
N PRO A 84 2.45 -9.08 -9.72
CA PRO A 84 2.32 -7.70 -9.25
C PRO A 84 1.03 -6.96 -9.66
N ILE A 85 0.11 -7.60 -10.38
CA ILE A 85 -1.16 -6.99 -10.84
C ILE A 85 -2.40 -7.84 -10.51
N HIS A 86 -2.23 -9.01 -9.88
CA HIS A 86 -3.33 -9.89 -9.50
C HIS A 86 -2.92 -10.77 -8.29
N GLU A 87 -3.64 -10.65 -7.18
CA GLU A 87 -3.69 -11.72 -6.20
C GLU A 87 -4.29 -12.95 -6.89
N GLY A 88 -3.50 -14.00 -7.09
CA GLY A 88 -3.99 -15.27 -7.67
C GLY A 88 -3.51 -15.64 -9.07
N CYS A 89 -2.66 -14.85 -9.74
CA CYS A 89 -1.94 -15.36 -10.91
C CYS A 89 -0.71 -16.17 -10.48
N GLY A 90 -0.94 -17.26 -9.74
CA GLY A 90 -0.09 -18.43 -9.94
C GLY A 90 -0.27 -18.89 -11.39
N ASN A 91 0.75 -19.50 -11.98
CA ASN A 91 0.60 -20.16 -13.28
C ASN A 91 -0.70 -20.97 -13.27
N HIS A 92 -1.51 -20.87 -14.33
CA HIS A 92 -2.70 -21.72 -14.51
C HIS A 92 -2.34 -23.22 -14.62
N ASP A 93 -1.07 -23.55 -14.40
CA ASP A 93 -0.41 -24.82 -14.68
C ASP A 93 -0.01 -25.55 -13.38
N GLY A 94 -0.46 -25.08 -12.20
CA GLY A 94 -0.27 -25.78 -10.92
C GLY A 94 1.17 -25.87 -10.40
N GLY A 95 2.13 -25.24 -11.07
CA GLY A 95 3.52 -25.13 -10.63
C GLY A 95 3.78 -23.78 -9.97
N ALA A 96 4.02 -23.79 -8.66
CA ALA A 96 4.60 -22.65 -7.94
C ALA A 96 6.07 -22.50 -8.35
N VAL A 97 6.32 -21.93 -9.52
CA VAL A 97 7.66 -21.51 -9.92
C VAL A 97 7.92 -20.19 -9.21
N PRO A 98 8.92 -20.09 -8.31
CA PRO A 98 9.27 -18.82 -7.68
C PRO A 98 9.65 -17.84 -8.79
N TYR A 99 8.84 -16.81 -9.00
CA TYR A 99 9.24 -15.71 -9.87
C TYR A 99 10.34 -14.93 -9.16
N PRO A 100 11.53 -14.74 -9.76
CA PRO A 100 12.54 -13.88 -9.18
C PRO A 100 11.94 -12.49 -8.99
N SER A 101 12.11 -11.93 -7.80
CA SER A 101 11.64 -10.58 -7.42
C SER A 101 12.02 -9.52 -8.46
N ALA A 102 13.19 -9.64 -9.09
CA ALA A 102 13.66 -8.78 -10.18
C ALA A 102 12.67 -8.69 -11.37
N ARG A 103 12.01 -9.79 -11.77
CA ARG A 103 10.99 -9.73 -12.85
C ARG A 103 9.71 -9.00 -12.43
N CYS A 104 9.41 -8.96 -11.14
CA CYS A 104 8.25 -8.23 -10.63
C CYS A 104 8.44 -6.72 -10.79
N ILE A 105 9.62 -6.19 -10.46
CA ILE A 105 9.93 -4.76 -10.65
C ILE A 105 10.04 -4.42 -12.13
N GLU A 106 10.67 -5.26 -12.94
CA GLU A 106 10.74 -5.05 -14.39
C GLU A 106 9.31 -4.88 -14.98
N ARG A 107 8.41 -5.84 -14.69
CA ARG A 107 7.04 -5.81 -15.22
C ARG A 107 6.21 -4.67 -14.65
N LEU A 108 6.31 -4.40 -13.35
CA LEU A 108 5.60 -3.30 -12.71
C LEU A 108 6.07 -1.94 -13.25
N SER A 109 7.38 -1.73 -13.35
CA SER A 109 7.93 -0.51 -13.90
C SER A 109 7.54 -0.34 -15.37
N ALA A 110 7.56 -1.41 -16.15
CA ALA A 110 7.10 -1.37 -17.54
C ALA A 110 5.62 -0.96 -17.66
N SER A 111 4.72 -1.54 -16.85
CA SER A 111 3.29 -1.20 -16.91
C SER A 111 2.99 0.24 -16.50
N LEU A 112 3.75 0.80 -15.55
CA LEU A 112 3.56 2.16 -15.05
C LEU A 112 4.25 3.23 -15.91
N ASN A 113 5.47 2.94 -16.38
CA ASN A 113 6.42 3.97 -16.83
C ASN A 113 6.90 3.81 -18.27
N ALA A 114 6.75 2.64 -18.92
CA ALA A 114 7.28 2.43 -20.27
C ALA A 114 6.70 3.41 -21.30
N ARG A 115 5.40 3.72 -21.21
CA ARG A 115 4.73 4.70 -22.10
C ARG A 115 5.29 6.11 -21.99
N ARG A 116 6.01 6.41 -20.90
CA ARG A 116 6.67 7.71 -20.65
C ARG A 116 8.15 7.70 -21.07
N GLY A 117 8.67 6.60 -21.61
CA GLY A 117 10.09 6.43 -21.96
C GLY A 117 10.99 5.97 -20.81
N PHE A 118 10.42 5.73 -19.62
CA PHE A 118 11.16 5.31 -18.41
C PHE A 118 10.99 3.81 -18.13
N GLY A 119 10.99 2.99 -19.18
CA GLY A 119 10.88 1.55 -19.07
C GLY A 119 12.16 0.89 -18.54
N TRP A 120 12.08 -0.41 -18.25
CA TRP A 120 13.22 -1.17 -17.69
C TRP A 120 14.51 -1.07 -18.51
N SER A 121 14.39 -1.11 -19.83
CA SER A 121 15.54 -1.05 -20.76
C SER A 121 16.26 0.30 -20.76
N SER A 122 15.58 1.41 -20.44
CA SER A 122 16.24 2.72 -20.37
C SER A 122 16.98 2.94 -19.05
N ASN A 123 16.83 2.03 -18.09
CA ASN A 123 17.45 2.05 -16.77
C ASN A 123 17.48 3.47 -16.15
N PRO A 124 16.32 4.11 -15.98
CA PRO A 124 16.25 5.50 -15.55
C PRO A 124 16.76 5.66 -14.11
N GLN A 125 17.14 6.88 -13.76
CA GLN A 125 17.30 7.24 -12.35
C GLN A 125 15.92 7.35 -11.69
N VAL A 126 15.78 6.72 -10.53
CA VAL A 126 14.57 6.72 -9.70
C VAL A 126 14.91 7.24 -8.31
N ALA A 127 13.91 7.83 -7.64
CA ALA A 127 14.02 8.18 -6.23
C ALA A 127 13.65 6.95 -5.38
N ALA A 128 14.65 6.35 -4.73
CA ALA A 128 14.45 5.32 -3.72
C ALA A 128 14.14 6.00 -2.38
N ILE A 129 12.95 5.72 -1.83
CA ILE A 129 12.44 6.36 -0.62
C ILE A 129 12.24 5.28 0.46
N ALA A 130 12.97 5.38 1.56
CA ALA A 130 12.77 4.54 2.73
C ALA A 130 11.97 5.29 3.81
N PHE A 131 11.14 4.56 4.55
CA PHE A 131 10.35 5.12 5.63
C PHE A 131 10.11 4.13 6.77
N ALA A 132 9.92 4.66 7.97
CA ALA A 132 9.41 3.93 9.12
C ALA A 132 7.87 4.06 9.15
N ALA A 133 7.17 2.92 9.23
CA ALA A 133 5.71 2.89 9.31
C ALA A 133 5.22 2.83 10.76
N HIS A 134 4.54 3.88 11.20
CA HIS A 134 3.88 3.95 12.50
C HIS A 134 2.37 3.75 12.35
N ARG A 135 1.81 2.77 13.04
CA ARG A 135 0.36 2.48 13.10
C ARG A 135 -0.37 3.42 14.07
N ARG A 136 -0.20 4.73 13.87
CA ARG A 136 -0.83 5.78 14.66
C ARG A 136 -0.92 7.07 13.84
N ASN A 137 -1.77 7.99 14.28
CA ASN A 137 -1.86 9.33 13.71
C ASN A 137 -0.54 10.10 13.86
N ILE A 138 -0.24 10.98 12.92
CA ILE A 138 0.99 11.78 12.90
C ILE A 138 1.10 12.69 14.13
N ASP A 139 -0.03 13.19 14.62
CA ASP A 139 -0.09 14.02 15.83
C ASP A 139 0.21 13.21 17.10
N LYS A 140 0.32 11.87 17.01
CA LYS A 140 0.75 10.94 18.06
C LYS A 140 2.16 10.38 17.87
N VAL A 141 2.88 10.78 16.82
CA VAL A 141 4.29 10.40 16.57
C VAL A 141 5.26 11.44 17.11
N ALA A 142 4.88 12.72 17.08
CA ALA A 142 5.72 13.85 17.49
C ALA A 142 5.52 14.29 18.95
N ALA A 143 4.80 13.51 19.76
CA ALA A 143 4.52 13.76 21.18
C ALA A 143 5.33 12.84 22.08
#